data_AF-A0A0F9PQX4-F1
#
_entry.id   AF-A0A0F9PQX4-F1
#
_cell.length_a   1.000
_cell.length_b   1.000
_cell.length_c   1.000
_cell.angle_alpha   90.00
_cell.angle_beta   90.00
_cell.angle_gamma   90.00
#
_symmetry.space_group_name_H-M   'P 1'
#
loop_
_entity.id
_entity.type
_entity.pdbx_description
1 polymer ?
#
loop_
_entity_poly.entity_id
_entity_poly.type
_entity_poly.pdbx_seq_one_letter_code
_entity_poly.pdbx_strand_id
1 'polypeptide(L)'
;MKKRGIIRSYSTGPYNKMNDTEQWIRLSQGCPNHCDFCYEPSERMVFPIPQIERNLVKIMDMNLLSQEYALDIILQLGHQKVNNKVVHYELVCGIDHRFLTPLLAEALKKSRFHKIRLAWDFVYLDQFRIRKALKLLLKAGYSTREITIFMICNWQISYEECLQKLYLCAIWSVKVADCYFDGQVSPNIEAIGWTWEQIKDFRKRVRKHNQLVNFGIDPELKKPSWKEAKKLL
;
A
#
# COMPACT_ATOMS: atom_id res chain seq x y z
N MET A 1 19.82 17.49 4.91
CA MET A 1 19.73 17.19 3.46
C MET A 1 18.64 18.05 2.83
N LYS A 2 18.86 18.64 1.65
CA LYS A 2 17.80 19.32 0.88
C LYS A 2 16.86 18.23 0.34
N LYS A 3 15.56 18.26 0.69
CA LYS A 3 14.59 17.32 0.13
C LYS A 3 14.53 17.51 -1.40
N ARG A 4 14.51 16.41 -2.17
CA ARG A 4 14.42 16.39 -3.64
C ARG A 4 12.96 16.20 -4.05
N GLY A 5 12.49 16.81 -5.14
CA GLY A 5 11.11 16.68 -5.63
C GLY A 5 10.22 17.91 -5.41
N ILE A 6 8.93 17.78 -5.71
CA ILE A 6 7.84 18.72 -5.50
C ILE A 6 7.65 18.93 -4.00
N ILE A 7 8.12 20.07 -3.50
CA ILE A 7 8.04 20.42 -2.08
C ILE A 7 6.60 20.84 -1.75
N ARG A 8 5.71 19.87 -1.53
CA ARG A 8 4.37 20.09 -0.99
C ARG A 8 4.08 19.04 0.06
N SER A 9 3.46 19.46 1.16
CA SER A 9 2.99 18.53 2.19
C SER A 9 2.02 17.53 1.56
N TYR A 10 2.16 16.25 1.89
CA TYR A 10 1.25 15.21 1.38
C TYR A 10 -0.16 15.35 1.96
N SER A 11 -0.26 15.80 3.21
CA SER A 11 -1.53 16.09 3.86
C SER A 11 -1.59 17.55 4.33
N THR A 12 -2.78 18.13 4.26
CA THR A 12 -3.07 19.45 4.83
C THR A 12 -4.55 19.52 5.15
N GLY A 13 -4.89 19.59 6.43
CA GLY A 13 -6.25 19.71 6.93
C GLY A 13 -7.14 18.48 6.67
N PRO A 14 -8.39 18.51 7.15
CA PRO A 14 -9.36 17.47 6.85
C PRO A 14 -9.69 17.44 5.35
N TYR A 15 -10.11 16.28 4.86
CA TYR A 15 -10.54 16.09 3.48
C TYR A 15 -11.79 15.21 3.48
N ASN A 16 -12.80 15.61 2.70
CA ASN A 16 -14.01 14.83 2.48
C ASN A 16 -14.57 15.15 1.10
N LYS A 17 -14.37 14.24 0.14
CA LYS A 17 -14.94 14.33 -1.21
C LYS A 17 -15.55 12.99 -1.58
N MET A 18 -16.47 12.97 -2.54
CA MET A 18 -17.08 11.74 -3.06
C MET A 18 -17.47 11.90 -4.52
N ASN A 19 -17.61 10.76 -5.19
CA ASN A 19 -18.31 10.64 -6.47
C ASN A 19 -19.51 9.69 -6.29
N ASP A 20 -20.05 9.14 -7.37
CA ASP A 20 -21.21 8.23 -7.31
C ASP A 20 -20.90 6.89 -6.63
N THR A 21 -19.62 6.47 -6.58
CA THR A 21 -19.22 5.12 -6.17
C THR A 21 -18.45 5.07 -4.86
N GLU A 22 -17.61 6.06 -4.59
CA GLU A 22 -16.69 6.06 -3.46
C GLU A 22 -16.53 7.45 -2.83
N GLN A 23 -16.10 7.44 -1.58
CA GLN A 23 -15.80 8.62 -0.79
C GLN A 23 -14.35 8.58 -0.36
N TRP A 24 -13.67 9.72 -0.41
CA TRP A 24 -12.30 9.90 0.01
C TRP A 24 -12.27 10.82 1.22
N ILE A 25 -11.68 10.34 2.30
CA ILE A 25 -11.61 11.07 3.57
C ILE A 25 -10.17 11.17 4.07
N ARG A 26 -9.89 12.18 4.88
CA ARG A 26 -8.68 12.27 5.69
C ARG A 26 -9.06 12.47 7.15
N LEU A 27 -8.58 11.55 7.98
CA LEU A 27 -8.85 11.48 9.41
C LEU A 27 -7.67 11.99 10.24
N SER A 28 -6.50 12.10 9.62
CA SER A 28 -5.31 12.63 10.27
C SER A 28 -4.31 13.27 9.32
N GLN A 29 -3.44 14.08 9.89
CA GLN A 29 -2.18 14.50 9.29
C GLN A 29 -1.06 14.31 10.30
N GLY A 30 0.16 14.21 9.79
CA GLY A 30 1.38 14.11 10.56
C GLY A 30 1.90 12.68 10.72
N CYS A 31 3.22 12.53 10.81
CA CYS A 31 3.89 11.26 11.04
C CYS A 31 5.20 11.47 11.82
N PRO A 32 5.46 10.71 12.90
CA PRO A 32 6.61 10.94 13.79
C PRO A 32 7.93 10.39 13.24
N ASN A 33 7.91 9.74 12.07
CA ASN A 33 9.06 8.98 11.57
C ASN A 33 10.12 9.82 10.86
N HIS A 34 9.80 11.06 10.46
CA HIS A 34 10.71 11.99 9.78
C HIS A 34 11.49 11.39 8.60
N CYS A 35 10.87 10.49 7.82
CA CYS A 35 11.54 9.85 6.69
C CYS A 35 12.01 10.90 5.66
N ASP A 36 13.23 10.76 5.14
CA ASP A 36 13.83 11.75 4.22
C ASP A 36 13.05 11.93 2.91
N PHE A 37 12.40 10.86 2.45
CA PHE A 37 11.56 10.85 1.26
C PHE A 37 10.11 11.29 1.51
N CYS A 38 9.72 11.50 2.76
CA CYS A 38 8.34 11.80 3.11
C CYS A 38 8.15 13.30 3.34
N TYR A 39 7.14 13.88 2.68
CA TYR A 39 6.74 15.27 2.90
C TYR A 39 5.59 15.40 3.88
N GLU A 40 5.22 14.33 4.58
CA GLU A 40 4.25 14.42 5.66
C GLU A 40 4.77 15.30 6.79
N PRO A 41 3.93 16.18 7.37
CA PRO A 41 4.31 16.99 8.52
C PRO A 41 4.72 16.11 9.71
N SER A 42 5.47 16.67 10.65
CA SER A 42 5.82 15.98 11.89
C SER A 42 4.70 16.02 12.91
N GLU A 43 3.99 17.15 12.97
CA GLU A 43 2.92 17.40 13.92
C GLU A 43 1.71 16.54 13.59
N ARG A 44 1.35 15.67 14.55
CA ARG A 44 0.20 14.78 14.44
C ARG A 44 -1.07 15.50 14.85
N MET A 45 -2.07 15.46 13.99
CA MET A 45 -3.39 16.02 14.22
C MET A 45 -4.44 15.01 13.77
N VAL A 46 -5.41 14.75 14.63
CA VAL A 46 -6.56 13.88 14.34
C VAL A 46 -7.77 14.76 14.09
N PHE A 47 -8.52 14.43 13.04
CA PHE A 47 -9.75 15.11 12.66
C PHE A 47 -10.96 14.24 13.01
N PRO A 48 -12.13 14.85 13.29
CA PRO A 48 -13.38 14.10 13.42
C PRO A 48 -13.68 13.29 12.16
N ILE A 49 -14.24 12.09 12.34
CA ILE A 49 -14.74 11.28 11.22
C ILE A 49 -15.88 12.07 10.55
N PRO A 50 -15.78 12.41 9.25
CA PRO A 50 -16.84 13.15 8.57
C PRO A 50 -18.05 12.25 8.34
N GLN A 51 -19.18 12.85 7.93
CA GLN A 51 -20.34 12.09 7.50
C GLN A 51 -19.97 11.14 6.35
N ILE A 52 -20.28 9.85 6.51
CA ILE A 52 -20.04 8.82 5.50
C ILE A 52 -21.31 8.62 4.68
N GLU A 53 -21.19 8.74 3.36
CA GLU A 53 -22.30 8.71 2.40
C GLU A 53 -22.11 7.65 1.31
N ARG A 54 -20.98 6.93 1.31
CA ARG A 54 -20.69 5.81 0.40
C ARG A 54 -20.28 4.57 1.18
N ASN A 55 -20.63 3.41 0.65
CA ASN A 55 -20.22 2.12 1.23
C ASN A 55 -18.76 1.75 0.89
N LEU A 56 -18.10 2.50 0.02
CA LEU A 56 -16.66 2.37 -0.27
C LEU A 56 -15.96 3.68 0.12
N VAL A 57 -15.03 3.58 1.06
CA VAL A 57 -14.31 4.73 1.59
C VAL A 57 -12.80 4.53 1.47
N LYS A 58 -12.13 5.49 0.83
CA LYS A 58 -10.68 5.58 0.74
C LYS A 58 -10.16 6.58 1.76
N ILE A 59 -9.28 6.13 2.64
CA ILE A 59 -8.64 6.96 3.65
C ILE A 59 -7.29 7.40 3.11
N MET A 60 -7.13 8.72 3.00
CA MET A 60 -5.99 9.40 2.38
C MET A 60 -4.86 9.71 3.37
N ASP A 61 -4.98 9.26 4.61
CA ASP A 61 -3.98 9.43 5.65
C ASP A 61 -2.65 8.79 5.25
N MET A 62 -1.54 9.48 5.48
CA MET A 62 -0.22 8.93 5.17
C MET A 62 0.16 7.76 6.07
N ASN A 63 -0.25 7.79 7.34
CA ASN A 63 -0.05 6.71 8.29
C ASN A 63 -1.09 6.78 9.43
N LEU A 64 -2.26 6.16 9.23
CA LEU A 64 -3.31 6.11 10.25
C LEU A 64 -2.82 5.42 11.55
N LEU A 65 -1.96 4.40 11.45
CA LEU A 65 -1.54 3.62 12.61
C LEU A 65 -0.58 4.37 13.54
N SER A 66 0.11 5.40 13.06
CA SER A 66 0.97 6.23 13.91
C SER A 66 0.21 7.29 14.72
N GLN A 67 -1.10 7.42 14.50
CA GLN A 67 -1.90 8.44 15.14
C GLN A 67 -2.32 8.03 16.55
N GLU A 68 -2.56 9.04 17.37
CA GLU A 68 -3.23 8.85 18.64
C GLU A 68 -4.65 8.32 18.39
N TYR A 69 -5.11 7.43 19.27
CA TYR A 69 -6.45 6.83 19.18
C TYR A 69 -6.73 6.06 17.86
N ALA A 70 -5.69 5.64 17.13
CA ALA A 70 -5.86 4.91 15.86
C ALA A 70 -6.79 3.69 16.00
N LEU A 71 -6.70 2.95 17.11
CA LEU A 71 -7.60 1.84 17.41
C LEU A 71 -9.05 2.29 17.52
N ASP A 72 -9.33 3.34 18.28
CA ASP A 72 -10.69 3.85 18.50
C ASP A 72 -11.29 4.36 17.19
N ILE A 73 -10.50 5.06 16.37
CA ILE A 73 -10.91 5.50 15.03
C ILE A 73 -11.29 4.29 14.16
N ILE A 74 -10.44 3.25 14.12
CA ILE A 74 -10.70 2.03 13.35
C ILE A 74 -11.98 1.34 13.82
N LEU A 75 -12.22 1.27 15.13
CA LEU A 75 -13.44 0.66 15.68
C LEU A 75 -14.68 1.50 15.34
N GLN A 76 -14.62 2.83 15.51
CA GLN A 76 -15.72 3.74 15.16
C GLN A 76 -16.11 3.66 13.67
N LEU A 77 -15.13 3.58 12.78
CA LEU A 77 -15.35 3.34 11.35
C LEU A 77 -16.05 1.99 11.11
N GLY A 78 -15.65 0.94 11.84
CA GLY A 78 -16.26 -0.39 11.73
C GLY A 78 -17.76 -0.45 12.05
N HIS A 79 -18.28 0.54 12.78
CA HIS A 79 -19.70 0.65 13.13
C HIS A 79 -20.54 1.43 12.09
N GLN A 80 -19.91 2.11 11.13
CA GLN A 80 -20.61 2.93 10.16
C GLN A 80 -21.45 2.10 9.20
N LYS A 81 -22.62 2.64 8.86
CA LYS A 81 -23.51 2.10 7.84
C LYS A 81 -24.07 3.22 6.98
N VAL A 82 -24.20 2.94 5.69
CA VAL A 82 -24.88 3.81 4.73
C VAL A 82 -25.99 2.99 4.08
N ASN A 83 -27.22 3.52 4.10
CA ASN A 83 -28.40 2.82 3.58
C ASN A 83 -28.56 1.40 4.14
N ASN A 84 -28.38 1.25 5.46
CA ASN A 84 -28.39 -0.02 6.20
C ASN A 84 -27.33 -1.06 5.76
N LYS A 85 -26.40 -0.69 4.88
CA LYS A 85 -25.29 -1.54 4.43
C LYS A 85 -23.99 -1.12 5.12
N VAL A 86 -23.11 -2.10 5.34
CA VAL A 86 -21.78 -1.88 5.92
C VAL A 86 -20.91 -1.02 5.00
N VAL A 87 -19.92 -0.36 5.58
CA VAL A 87 -18.90 0.39 4.84
C VAL A 87 -17.61 -0.43 4.78
N HIS A 88 -16.92 -0.36 3.65
CA HIS A 88 -15.62 -0.95 3.41
C HIS A 88 -14.57 0.14 3.25
N TYR A 89 -13.39 -0.09 3.83
CA TYR A 89 -12.32 0.91 3.92
C TYR A 89 -11.06 0.47 3.18
N GLU A 90 -10.43 1.38 2.45
CA GLU A 90 -9.10 1.21 1.87
C GLU A 90 -8.17 2.29 2.40
N LEU A 91 -7.05 1.89 2.99
CA LEU A 91 -5.93 2.81 3.27
C LEU A 91 -5.15 2.98 1.98
N VAL A 92 -5.14 4.19 1.44
CA VAL A 92 -4.48 4.47 0.15
C VAL A 92 -2.95 4.42 0.30
N CYS A 93 -2.44 4.86 1.44
CA CYS A 93 -1.03 4.79 1.80
C CYS A 93 -0.71 3.48 2.53
N GLY A 94 0.58 3.12 2.55
CA GLY A 94 1.06 1.94 3.27
C GLY A 94 1.00 2.11 4.78
N ILE A 95 0.50 1.11 5.50
CA ILE A 95 0.63 1.05 6.96
C ILE A 95 2.08 0.75 7.33
N ASP A 96 2.56 1.40 8.37
CA ASP A 96 3.91 1.21 8.88
C ASP A 96 3.96 0.02 9.86
N HIS A 97 4.81 -0.95 9.55
CA HIS A 97 4.99 -2.17 10.34
C HIS A 97 5.40 -1.91 11.80
N ARG A 98 6.00 -0.76 12.11
CA ARG A 98 6.42 -0.38 13.46
C ARG A 98 5.24 -0.14 14.40
N PHE A 99 4.10 0.31 13.86
CA PHE A 99 2.89 0.61 14.63
C PHE A 99 1.87 -0.53 14.57
N LEU A 100 2.07 -1.53 13.71
CA LEU A 100 1.13 -2.64 13.60
C LEU A 100 1.26 -3.61 14.77
N THR A 101 0.23 -3.66 15.61
CA THR A 101 0.08 -4.62 16.71
C THR A 101 -0.93 -5.71 16.36
N PRO A 102 -0.97 -6.84 17.09
CA PRO A 102 -2.03 -7.85 16.91
C PRO A 102 -3.44 -7.28 17.04
N LEU A 103 -3.65 -6.39 18.03
CA LEU A 103 -4.93 -5.73 18.28
C LEU A 103 -5.36 -4.84 17.11
N LEU A 104 -4.44 -4.04 16.57
CA LEU A 104 -4.72 -3.19 15.40
C LEU A 104 -4.97 -4.04 14.15
N ALA A 105 -4.22 -5.11 13.93
CA ALA A 105 -4.43 -6.01 12.79
C ALA A 105 -5.84 -6.64 12.82
N GLU A 106 -6.28 -7.10 13.98
CA GLU A 106 -7.60 -7.66 14.20
C GLU A 106 -8.70 -6.61 14.04
N ALA A 107 -8.51 -5.42 14.62
CA ALA A 107 -9.44 -4.31 14.50
C ALA A 107 -9.63 -3.89 13.03
N LEU A 108 -8.54 -3.76 12.26
CA LEU A 108 -8.62 -3.46 10.82
C LEU A 108 -9.49 -4.49 10.08
N LYS A 109 -9.26 -5.79 10.31
CA LYS A 109 -10.03 -6.85 9.62
C LYS A 109 -11.50 -6.81 10.03
N LYS A 110 -11.79 -6.73 11.33
CA LYS A 110 -13.15 -6.68 11.88
C LYS A 110 -13.91 -5.43 11.41
N SER A 111 -13.21 -4.31 11.24
CA SER A 111 -13.76 -3.05 10.71
C SER A 111 -13.77 -2.98 9.18
N ARG A 112 -13.58 -4.11 8.46
CA ARG A 112 -13.72 -4.21 7.00
C ARG A 112 -12.74 -3.33 6.22
N PHE A 113 -11.57 -3.09 6.77
CA PHE A 113 -10.45 -2.61 5.98
C PHE A 113 -10.03 -3.73 5.02
N HIS A 114 -9.83 -3.41 3.75
CA HIS A 114 -9.43 -4.36 2.72
C HIS A 114 -8.29 -3.81 1.88
N LYS A 115 -7.65 -4.68 1.10
CA LYS A 115 -6.50 -4.31 0.24
C LYS A 115 -5.40 -3.62 1.05
N ILE A 116 -5.02 -4.21 2.19
CA ILE A 116 -4.02 -3.67 3.09
C ILE A 116 -2.70 -3.49 2.34
N ARG A 117 -2.17 -2.27 2.39
CA ARG A 117 -0.85 -1.92 1.87
C ARG A 117 0.11 -1.87 3.05
N LEU A 118 1.15 -2.70 3.06
CA LEU A 118 2.17 -2.73 4.11
C LEU A 118 3.45 -2.07 3.59
N ALA A 119 3.89 -0.98 4.22
CA ALA A 119 5.03 -0.19 3.78
C ALA A 119 6.37 -0.92 4.02
N TRP A 120 7.24 -0.93 3.00
CA TRP A 120 8.61 -1.43 3.06
C TRP A 120 9.56 -0.50 2.28
N ASP A 121 9.69 0.72 2.77
CA ASP A 121 10.36 1.81 2.06
C ASP A 121 11.87 1.91 2.31
N PHE A 122 12.40 1.23 3.32
CA PHE A 122 13.83 1.28 3.71
C PHE A 122 14.61 0.08 3.18
N VAL A 123 15.50 -0.50 3.98
CA VAL A 123 16.47 -1.49 3.51
C VAL A 123 15.88 -2.90 3.36
N TYR A 124 16.49 -3.73 2.52
CA TYR A 124 16.10 -5.15 2.40
C TYR A 124 16.22 -5.90 3.74
N LEU A 125 17.15 -5.50 4.61
CA LEU A 125 17.35 -6.14 5.91
C LEU A 125 16.11 -6.08 6.82
N ASP A 126 15.19 -5.13 6.61
CA ASP A 126 13.91 -5.07 7.32
C ASP A 126 12.96 -6.23 6.99
N GLN A 127 13.34 -7.13 6.07
CA GLN A 127 12.56 -8.32 5.69
C GLN A 127 11.97 -9.11 6.88
N PHE A 128 12.69 -9.23 8.00
CA PHE A 128 12.21 -9.95 9.17
C PHE A 128 11.07 -9.22 9.87
N ARG A 129 11.15 -7.88 9.95
CA ARG A 129 10.10 -7.02 10.51
C ARG A 129 8.86 -7.02 9.62
N ILE A 130 9.06 -6.92 8.30
CA ILE A 130 7.98 -7.00 7.31
C ILE A 130 7.31 -8.37 7.35
N ARG A 131 8.09 -9.46 7.42
CA ARG A 131 7.55 -10.82 7.54
C ARG A 131 6.75 -11.00 8.83
N LYS A 132 7.20 -10.41 9.95
CA LYS A 132 6.46 -10.42 11.22
C LYS A 132 5.11 -9.68 11.07
N ALA A 133 5.11 -8.48 10.49
CA ALA A 133 3.88 -7.73 10.23
C ALA A 133 2.92 -8.49 9.28
N LEU A 134 3.46 -9.10 8.23
CA LEU A 134 2.68 -9.97 7.34
C LEU A 134 2.03 -11.13 8.12
N LYS A 135 2.76 -11.80 9.03
CA LYS A 135 2.18 -12.86 9.88
C LYS A 135 1.06 -12.33 10.79
N LEU A 136 1.15 -11.11 11.30
CA LEU A 136 0.08 -10.50 12.09
C LEU A 136 -1.19 -10.31 11.26
N LEU A 137 -1.07 -9.77 10.05
CA LEU A 137 -2.21 -9.60 9.13
C LEU A 137 -2.83 -10.95 8.75
N LEU A 138 -2.02 -11.96 8.42
CA LEU A 138 -2.51 -13.31 8.12
C LEU A 138 -3.26 -13.92 9.32
N LYS A 139 -2.71 -13.79 10.53
CA LYS A 139 -3.36 -14.26 11.76
C LYS A 139 -4.68 -13.53 12.05
N ALA A 140 -4.77 -12.25 11.69
CA ALA A 140 -6.01 -11.48 11.79
C ALA A 140 -7.08 -11.90 10.76
N GLY A 141 -6.75 -12.76 9.79
CA GLY A 141 -7.69 -13.29 8.80
C GLY A 141 -7.63 -12.63 7.42
N TYR A 142 -6.55 -11.88 7.11
CA TYR A 142 -6.29 -11.48 5.74
C TYR A 142 -5.70 -12.64 4.93
N SER A 143 -6.09 -12.76 3.67
CA SER A 143 -5.38 -13.59 2.69
C SER A 143 -4.18 -12.84 2.11
N THR A 144 -3.20 -13.56 1.56
CA THR A 144 -2.05 -12.93 0.90
C THR A 144 -2.45 -12.05 -0.29
N ARG A 145 -3.57 -12.36 -0.96
CA ARG A 145 -4.13 -11.58 -2.08
C ARG A 145 -4.74 -10.24 -1.64
N GLU A 146 -5.15 -10.14 -0.38
CA GLU A 146 -5.64 -8.88 0.22
C GLU A 146 -4.50 -7.99 0.71
N ILE A 147 -3.25 -8.48 0.69
CA ILE A 147 -2.09 -7.76 1.19
C ILE A 147 -1.19 -7.37 0.01
N THR A 148 -0.72 -6.13 0.02
CA THR A 148 0.21 -5.60 -0.97
C THR A 148 1.39 -4.97 -0.24
N ILE A 149 2.61 -5.37 -0.58
CA ILE A 149 3.80 -4.67 -0.10
C ILE A 149 3.95 -3.37 -0.90
N PHE A 150 3.91 -2.25 -0.21
CA PHE A 150 4.04 -0.92 -0.78
C PHE A 150 5.48 -0.45 -0.58
N MET A 151 6.21 -0.19 -1.66
CA MET A 151 7.62 0.17 -1.59
C MET A 151 7.91 1.43 -2.40
N ILE A 152 8.64 2.36 -1.79
CA ILE A 152 9.23 3.50 -2.48
C ILE A 152 10.20 3.02 -3.57
N CYS A 153 10.16 3.68 -4.73
CA CYS A 153 10.99 3.41 -5.90
C CYS A 153 11.50 4.75 -6.46
N ASN A 154 12.56 4.68 -7.28
CA ASN A 154 13.11 5.85 -7.99
C ASN A 154 13.49 7.01 -7.05
N TRP A 155 14.07 6.67 -5.90
CA TRP A 155 14.66 7.60 -4.93
C TRP A 155 16.09 7.13 -4.61
N GLN A 156 16.62 7.39 -3.41
CA GLN A 156 17.93 6.93 -2.97
C GLN A 156 18.01 5.41 -2.75
N ILE A 157 16.87 4.73 -2.62
CA ILE A 157 16.85 3.26 -2.62
C ILE A 157 17.25 2.74 -3.99
N SER A 158 18.17 1.77 -4.05
CA SER A 158 18.66 1.26 -5.33
C SER A 158 17.64 0.37 -6.03
N TYR A 159 17.79 0.27 -7.35
CA TYR A 159 17.03 -0.65 -8.18
C TYR A 159 17.21 -2.10 -7.70
N GLU A 160 18.45 -2.49 -7.38
CA GLU A 160 18.81 -3.83 -6.92
C GLU A 160 18.14 -4.18 -5.59
N GLU A 161 18.04 -3.21 -4.67
CA GLU A 161 17.37 -3.43 -3.39
C GLU A 161 15.86 -3.66 -3.58
N CYS A 162 15.21 -2.87 -4.44
CA CYS A 162 13.82 -3.09 -4.80
C CYS A 162 13.59 -4.44 -5.51
N LEU A 163 14.53 -4.91 -6.34
CA LEU A 163 14.47 -6.24 -6.95
C LEU A 163 14.55 -7.36 -5.91
N GLN A 164 15.46 -7.27 -4.94
CA GLN A 164 15.58 -8.27 -3.87
C GLN A 164 14.28 -8.38 -3.08
N LYS A 165 13.66 -7.24 -2.74
CA LYS A 165 12.34 -7.22 -2.08
C LYS A 165 11.26 -7.86 -2.95
N LEU A 166 11.24 -7.58 -4.25
CA LEU A 166 10.27 -8.16 -5.19
C LEU A 166 10.37 -9.69 -5.23
N TYR A 167 11.58 -10.24 -5.33
CA TYR A 167 11.79 -11.70 -5.32
C TYR A 167 11.34 -12.34 -4.00
N LEU A 168 11.59 -11.68 -2.88
CA LEU A 168 11.13 -12.17 -1.59
C LEU A 168 9.60 -12.09 -1.46
N CYS A 169 8.96 -11.07 -2.04
CA CYS A 169 7.50 -10.99 -2.13
C CYS A 169 6.90 -12.14 -2.97
N ALA A 170 7.61 -12.63 -4.00
CA ALA A 170 7.22 -13.82 -4.76
C ALA A 170 7.20 -15.08 -3.89
N ILE A 171 8.24 -15.28 -3.06
CA ILE A 171 8.28 -16.39 -2.08
C ILE A 171 7.11 -16.29 -1.11
N TRP A 172 6.75 -15.09 -0.66
CA TRP A 172 5.62 -14.87 0.24
C TRP A 172 4.25 -14.87 -0.44
N SER A 173 4.21 -14.96 -1.78
CA SER A 173 2.98 -14.92 -2.58
C SER A 173 2.10 -13.70 -2.29
N VAL A 174 2.73 -12.53 -2.09
CA VAL A 174 2.05 -11.25 -1.85
C VAL A 174 2.29 -10.28 -3.00
N LYS A 175 1.33 -9.40 -3.26
CA LYS A 175 1.46 -8.38 -4.31
C LYS A 175 2.47 -7.31 -3.94
N VAL A 176 2.94 -6.57 -4.94
CA VAL A 176 3.77 -5.38 -4.79
C VAL A 176 3.09 -4.18 -5.42
N ALA A 177 3.14 -3.04 -4.75
CA ALA A 177 2.84 -1.72 -5.30
C ALA A 177 4.14 -0.90 -5.34
N ASP A 178 4.56 -0.56 -6.55
CA ASP A 178 5.72 0.28 -6.85
C ASP A 178 5.33 1.76 -6.73
N CYS A 179 5.56 2.33 -5.55
CA CYS A 179 5.30 3.74 -5.26
C CYS A 179 6.47 4.59 -5.75
N TYR A 180 6.28 5.30 -6.86
CA TYR A 180 7.32 6.19 -7.36
C TYR A 180 7.39 7.45 -6.50
N PHE A 181 8.62 7.81 -6.14
CA PHE A 181 8.93 8.94 -5.29
C PHE A 181 8.17 10.19 -5.72
N ASP A 182 7.68 10.94 -4.71
CA ASP A 182 7.01 12.22 -4.91
C ASP A 182 5.68 12.13 -5.67
N GLY A 183 4.98 10.99 -5.52
CA GLY A 183 3.64 10.80 -6.07
C GLY A 183 3.60 10.69 -7.60
N GLN A 184 4.75 10.43 -8.22
CA GLN A 184 4.86 10.30 -9.67
C GLN A 184 4.07 9.08 -10.16
N VAL A 185 3.35 9.26 -11.27
CA VAL A 185 2.47 8.23 -11.84
C VAL A 185 2.71 8.10 -13.32
N SER A 186 2.54 6.89 -13.85
CA SER A 186 2.64 6.64 -15.29
C SER A 186 1.71 7.55 -16.10
N PRO A 187 2.13 8.03 -17.29
CA PRO A 187 3.46 7.89 -17.90
C PRO A 187 4.50 8.91 -17.40
N ASN A 188 4.14 9.78 -16.47
CA ASN A 188 4.91 10.94 -16.03
C ASN A 188 5.81 10.59 -14.83
N ILE A 189 6.90 9.86 -15.09
CA ILE A 189 7.91 9.52 -14.07
C ILE A 189 9.27 10.04 -14.53
N GLU A 190 9.85 10.98 -13.81
CA GLU A 190 11.21 11.48 -14.03
C GLU A 190 12.24 10.56 -13.38
N ALA A 191 13.33 10.27 -14.08
CA ALA A 191 14.45 9.50 -13.57
C ALA A 191 15.25 10.29 -12.52
N ILE A 192 14.92 10.13 -11.23
CA ILE A 192 15.54 10.87 -10.11
C ILE A 192 16.64 10.03 -9.47
N GLY A 193 16.30 8.79 -9.11
CA GLY A 193 17.21 7.85 -8.46
C GLY A 193 17.68 6.72 -9.38
N TRP A 194 16.85 6.37 -10.37
CA TRP A 194 17.08 5.24 -11.28
C TRP A 194 17.15 5.73 -12.72
N THR A 195 17.72 4.92 -13.62
CA THR A 195 17.65 5.18 -15.06
C THR A 195 16.26 4.84 -15.61
N TRP A 196 15.95 5.36 -16.80
CA TRP A 196 14.70 5.05 -17.50
C TRP A 196 14.55 3.56 -17.81
N GLU A 197 15.65 2.88 -18.12
CA GLU A 197 15.69 1.43 -18.37
C GLU A 197 15.33 0.66 -17.10
N GLN A 198 15.91 1.03 -15.95
CA GLN A 198 15.60 0.44 -14.65
C GLN A 198 14.13 0.65 -14.26
N ILE A 199 13.59 1.86 -14.46
CA ILE A 199 12.18 2.15 -14.22
C ILE A 199 11.31 1.25 -15.09
N LYS A 200 11.53 1.22 -16.42
CA LYS A 200 10.75 0.38 -17.34
C LYS A 200 10.81 -1.10 -16.97
N ASP A 201 12.00 -1.62 -16.66
CA ASP A 201 12.19 -3.02 -16.29
C ASP A 201 11.50 -3.35 -14.97
N PHE A 202 11.68 -2.54 -13.92
CA PHE A 202 11.06 -2.80 -12.62
C PHE A 202 9.54 -2.86 -12.71
N ARG A 203 8.93 -1.88 -13.40
CA ARG A 203 7.46 -1.85 -13.58
C ARG A 203 6.94 -3.05 -14.35
N LYS A 204 7.67 -3.47 -15.39
CA LYS A 204 7.35 -4.67 -16.15
C LYS A 204 7.36 -5.90 -15.24
N ARG A 205 8.39 -6.05 -14.41
CA ARG A 205 8.53 -7.17 -13.46
C ARG A 205 7.46 -7.16 -12.38
N VAL A 206 7.15 -6.00 -11.79
CA VAL A 206 6.07 -5.85 -10.79
C VAL A 206 4.72 -6.24 -11.39
N ARG A 207 4.42 -5.81 -12.63
CA ARG A 207 3.19 -6.20 -13.33
C ARG A 207 3.10 -7.72 -13.52
N LYS A 208 4.18 -8.33 -14.03
CA LYS A 208 4.26 -9.80 -14.22
C LYS A 208 4.10 -10.54 -12.90
N HIS A 209 4.83 -10.13 -11.87
CA HIS A 209 4.73 -10.67 -10.51
C HIS A 209 3.29 -10.61 -9.97
N ASN A 210 2.63 -9.45 -10.06
CA ASN A 210 1.27 -9.31 -9.58
C ASN A 210 0.26 -10.15 -10.38
N GLN A 211 0.49 -10.36 -11.68
CA GLN A 211 -0.32 -11.29 -12.48
C GLN A 211 -0.15 -12.74 -12.01
N LEU A 212 1.09 -13.16 -11.73
CA LEU A 212 1.37 -14.48 -11.15
C LEU A 212 0.71 -14.66 -9.78
N VAL A 213 0.82 -13.68 -8.88
CA VAL A 213 0.21 -13.75 -7.55
C VAL A 213 -1.32 -13.79 -7.62
N ASN A 214 -1.94 -13.03 -8.51
CA ASN A 214 -3.40 -12.96 -8.62
C ASN A 214 -3.99 -14.18 -9.34
N PHE A 215 -3.35 -14.62 -10.42
CA PHE A 215 -3.97 -15.56 -11.37
C PHE A 215 -3.23 -16.89 -11.47
N GLY A 216 -2.00 -16.99 -10.97
CA GLY A 216 -1.13 -18.16 -11.18
C GLY A 216 -0.70 -18.34 -12.63
N ILE A 217 -0.85 -17.32 -13.48
CA ILE A 217 -0.57 -17.36 -14.91
C ILE A 217 0.66 -16.49 -15.19
N ASP A 218 1.67 -17.08 -15.83
CA ASP A 218 2.74 -16.29 -16.43
C ASP A 218 2.23 -15.73 -17.78
N PRO A 219 2.05 -14.41 -17.91
CA PRO A 219 1.61 -13.79 -19.16
C PRO A 219 2.61 -13.95 -20.32
N GLU A 220 3.88 -14.25 -20.02
CA GLU A 220 4.96 -14.40 -21.00
C GLU A 220 5.16 -15.86 -21.43
N LEU A 221 4.55 -16.83 -20.73
CA LEU A 221 4.53 -18.21 -21.22
C LEU A 221 3.61 -18.29 -22.44
N LYS A 222 4.19 -18.56 -23.61
CA LYS A 222 3.41 -18.91 -24.80
C LYS A 222 2.58 -20.14 -24.48
N LYS A 223 1.25 -20.06 -24.62
CA LYS A 223 0.42 -21.27 -24.63
C LYS A 223 0.94 -22.16 -25.75
N PRO A 224 1.22 -23.46 -25.50
CA PRO A 224 1.57 -24.36 -26.58
C PRO A 224 0.44 -24.31 -27.61
N SER A 225 0.81 -24.29 -28.89
CA SER A 225 -0.16 -24.42 -29.95
C SER A 225 -0.94 -25.73 -29.76
N TRP A 226 -2.18 -25.77 -30.25
CA TRP A 226 -3.00 -26.98 -30.20
C TRP A 226 -2.29 -28.22 -30.78
N LYS A 227 -1.37 -28.00 -31.73
CA LYS A 227 -0.51 -29.04 -32.33
C LYS A 227 0.58 -29.56 -31.38
N GLU A 228 1.12 -28.70 -30.52
CA GLU A 228 2.16 -29.07 -29.54
C GLU A 228 1.53 -29.78 -28.32
N ALA A 229 0.35 -29.35 -27.87
CA ALA A 229 -0.37 -29.99 -26.78
C ALA A 229 -0.77 -31.44 -27.12
N LYS A 230 -1.11 -31.71 -28.40
CA LYS A 230 -1.48 -33.06 -28.87
C LYS A 230 -0.30 -34.04 -28.94
N LYS A 231 0.94 -33.58 -28.87
CA LYS A 231 2.14 -34.45 -28.81
C LYS A 231 2.49 -34.91 -27.39
N LEU A 232 1.84 -34.34 -26.37
CA LEU A 232 2.06 -34.62 -24.94
C LEU A 232 0.94 -35.47 -24.32
N LEU A 233 -0.06 -35.85 -25.12
CA LEU A 233 -1.14 -36.79 -24.80
C LEU A 233 -0.97 -38.06 -25.64
#